data_AF-A0A3C0T866-F1
#
_entry.id   AF-A0A3C0T866-F1
#
_cell.length_a   1.000
_cell.length_b   1.000
_cell.length_c   1.000
_cell.angle_alpha   90.00
_cell.angle_beta   90.00
_cell.angle_gamma   90.00
#
_symmetry.space_group_name_H-M   'P 1'
#
loop_
_entity.id
_entity.type
_entity.pdbx_description
1 polymer ?
#
loop_
_entity_poly.entity_id
_entity_poly.type
_entity_poly.pdbx_seq_one_letter_code
_entity_poly.pdbx_strand_id
1 'polypeptide(L)'
;DGVIADFQVTEKMLQHFIKKVHENSFFRPSPRVLVCVPCQSTEVEQRAIRESVVSAGARDVLLIEEPMAAAIGAGLPVHEAVGTMVVDIGGGTTEIAVISLNGVVYSQSVRVGGDRFDEAITAYVRRTQGSLIGDATAERIKQEIGMAFPCNDVREIDVRGRNLAEGVPRSFTLNSNEILEALQEPLTVIVEAVKAALEQTPPELASDIAECGLVLTGGGSLLLGLDRRLSNETGLAVIVAEDPLTCVARGGGQILEILKERGDSELLPIH
;
A
#
# COMPACT_ATOMS: atom_id res chain seq x y z
N ASP A 1 -1.41 -5.35 -8.36
CA ASP A 1 -2.76 -5.70 -7.87
C ASP A 1 -2.80 -6.78 -6.78
N GLY A 2 -1.71 -7.07 -6.04
CA GLY A 2 -1.77 -8.04 -4.93
C GLY A 2 -1.80 -9.53 -5.32
N VAL A 3 -1.60 -9.88 -6.60
CA VAL A 3 -1.66 -11.26 -7.11
C VAL A 3 -0.32 -11.68 -7.73
N ILE A 4 0.04 -12.96 -7.59
CA ILE A 4 1.19 -13.55 -8.29
C ILE A 4 0.86 -13.70 -9.78
N ALA A 5 1.46 -12.86 -10.62
CA ALA A 5 1.27 -12.90 -12.07
C ALA A 5 2.12 -13.99 -12.75
N ASP A 6 3.35 -14.23 -12.27
CA ASP A 6 4.25 -15.25 -12.80
C ASP A 6 4.95 -15.99 -11.66
N PHE A 7 4.54 -17.24 -11.45
CA PHE A 7 5.05 -18.11 -10.39
C PHE A 7 6.55 -18.37 -10.47
N GLN A 8 7.08 -18.57 -11.68
CA GLN A 8 8.50 -18.92 -11.84
C GLN A 8 9.39 -17.72 -11.53
N VAL A 9 8.96 -16.52 -11.95
CA VAL A 9 9.65 -15.27 -11.64
C VAL A 9 9.56 -14.98 -10.14
N THR A 10 8.38 -15.13 -9.53
CA THR A 10 8.20 -14.92 -8.09
C THR A 10 9.04 -15.89 -7.26
N GLU A 11 9.09 -17.17 -7.61
CA GLU A 11 9.95 -18.16 -6.93
C GLU A 11 11.42 -17.74 -6.98
N LYS A 12 11.94 -17.34 -8.16
CA LYS A 12 13.33 -16.90 -8.31
C LYS A 12 13.63 -15.63 -7.53
N MET A 13 12.70 -14.69 -7.50
CA MET A 13 12.79 -13.47 -6.71
C MET A 13 12.88 -13.79 -5.22
N LEU A 14 11.98 -14.64 -4.70
CA LEU A 14 11.98 -15.05 -3.30
C LEU A 14 13.27 -15.82 -2.94
N GLN A 15 13.72 -16.75 -3.80
CA GLN A 15 15.00 -17.46 -3.63
C GLN A 15 16.17 -16.49 -3.52
N HIS A 16 16.19 -15.43 -4.36
CA HIS A 16 17.22 -14.41 -4.32
C HIS A 16 17.22 -13.67 -2.98
N PHE A 17 16.07 -13.17 -2.52
CA PHE A 17 15.99 -12.41 -1.27
C PHE A 17 16.27 -13.27 -0.03
N ILE A 18 15.75 -14.51 0.03
CA ILE A 18 16.04 -15.44 1.11
C ILE A 18 17.54 -15.75 1.16
N LYS A 19 18.17 -15.99 0.00
CA LYS A 19 19.62 -16.24 -0.06
C LYS A 19 20.43 -15.02 0.39
N LYS A 20 20.04 -13.82 -0.05
CA LYS A 20 20.73 -12.56 0.26
C LYS A 20 20.82 -12.30 1.77
N VAL A 21 19.75 -12.59 2.52
CA VAL A 21 19.77 -12.42 3.99
C VAL A 21 20.47 -13.58 4.73
N HIS A 22 20.83 -14.67 4.03
CA HIS A 22 21.55 -15.83 4.57
C HIS A 22 22.92 -16.04 3.91
N GLU A 23 23.53 -15.01 3.32
CA GLU A 23 24.80 -15.13 2.56
C GLU A 23 25.95 -15.73 3.38
N ASN A 24 25.91 -15.59 4.71
CA ASN A 24 26.93 -16.12 5.63
C ASN A 24 26.65 -17.57 6.11
N SER A 25 25.58 -18.21 5.64
CA SER A 25 25.26 -19.59 6.02
C SER A 25 25.98 -20.60 5.12
N PHE A 26 26.73 -21.53 5.72
CA PHE A 26 27.34 -22.65 5.01
C PHE A 26 26.31 -23.69 4.53
N PHE A 27 25.10 -23.68 5.10
CA PHE A 27 24.00 -24.58 4.75
C PHE A 27 22.91 -23.87 3.97
N ARG A 28 22.16 -24.61 3.15
CA ARG A 28 20.95 -24.08 2.50
C ARG A 28 19.98 -23.60 3.61
N PRO A 29 19.54 -22.32 3.57
CA PRO A 29 18.65 -21.80 4.59
C PRO A 29 17.29 -22.47 4.50
N SER A 30 16.69 -22.76 5.65
CA SER A 30 15.33 -23.32 5.78
C SER A 30 14.51 -22.50 6.79
N PRO A 31 14.22 -21.22 6.50
CA PRO A 31 13.62 -20.30 7.46
C PRO A 31 12.12 -20.58 7.65
N ARG A 32 11.58 -20.14 8.79
CA ARG A 32 10.14 -19.85 8.91
C ARG A 32 9.90 -18.50 8.28
N VAL A 33 8.87 -18.36 7.46
CA VAL A 33 8.55 -17.13 6.75
C VAL A 33 7.14 -16.68 7.11
N LEU A 34 7.00 -15.43 7.51
CA LEU A 34 5.70 -14.76 7.59
C LEU A 34 5.53 -13.94 6.31
N VAL A 35 4.36 -14.05 5.68
CA VAL A 35 4.00 -13.29 4.48
C VAL A 35 2.70 -12.55 4.74
N CYS A 36 2.72 -11.24 4.48
CA CYS A 36 1.51 -10.43 4.52
C CYS A 36 0.74 -10.62 3.21
N VAL A 37 -0.58 -10.78 3.30
CA VAL A 37 -1.47 -10.95 2.14
C VAL A 37 -2.62 -9.96 2.21
N PRO A 38 -3.10 -9.43 1.08
CA PRO A 38 -4.30 -8.59 1.03
C PRO A 38 -5.49 -9.29 1.71
N CYS A 39 -6.33 -8.54 2.43
CA CYS A 39 -7.47 -9.13 3.14
C CYS A 39 -8.44 -9.88 2.22
N GLN A 40 -8.56 -9.44 0.96
CA GLN A 40 -9.46 -10.04 -0.02
C GLN A 40 -8.81 -11.10 -0.90
N SER A 41 -7.64 -11.63 -0.50
CA SER A 41 -6.97 -12.71 -1.23
C SER A 41 -7.81 -13.99 -1.18
N THR A 42 -8.12 -14.56 -2.34
CA THR A 42 -8.81 -15.85 -2.46
C THR A 42 -7.96 -17.00 -1.90
N GLU A 43 -8.60 -18.11 -1.50
CA GLU A 43 -7.86 -19.31 -1.05
C GLU A 43 -6.85 -19.81 -2.09
N VAL A 44 -7.17 -19.65 -3.39
CA VAL A 44 -6.28 -20.02 -4.49
C VAL A 44 -5.04 -19.12 -4.51
N GLU A 45 -5.20 -17.82 -4.31
CA GLU A 45 -4.08 -16.86 -4.23
C GLU A 45 -3.24 -17.08 -2.98
N GLN A 46 -3.87 -17.30 -1.82
CA GLN A 46 -3.15 -17.61 -0.57
C GLN A 46 -2.35 -18.91 -0.69
N ARG A 47 -2.93 -19.94 -1.31
CA ARG A 47 -2.24 -21.21 -1.59
C ARG A 47 -1.07 -21.01 -2.55
N ALA A 48 -1.28 -20.25 -3.63
CA ALA A 48 -0.25 -19.89 -4.59
C ALA A 48 0.96 -19.19 -3.93
N ILE A 49 0.69 -18.24 -3.04
CA ILE A 49 1.72 -17.54 -2.26
C ILE A 49 2.49 -18.52 -1.37
N ARG A 50 1.77 -19.37 -0.63
CA ARG A 50 2.36 -20.39 0.24
C ARG A 50 3.26 -21.35 -0.54
N GLU A 51 2.78 -21.89 -1.65
CA GLU A 51 3.55 -22.81 -2.51
C GLU A 51 4.80 -22.14 -3.08
N SER A 52 4.71 -20.87 -3.47
CA SER A 52 5.86 -20.10 -3.99
C SER A 52 6.94 -19.90 -2.92
N VAL A 53 6.54 -19.60 -1.68
CA VAL A 53 7.47 -19.37 -0.56
C VAL A 53 8.12 -20.68 -0.11
N VAL A 54 7.37 -21.78 -0.06
CA VAL A 54 7.91 -23.13 0.22
C VAL A 54 8.89 -23.55 -0.87
N SER A 55 8.53 -23.37 -2.15
CA SER A 55 9.42 -23.67 -3.28
C SER A 55 10.69 -22.82 -3.28
N ALA A 56 10.62 -21.62 -2.69
CA ALA A 56 11.78 -20.76 -2.47
C ALA A 56 12.72 -21.22 -1.33
N GLY A 57 12.35 -22.26 -0.58
CA GLY A 57 13.18 -22.88 0.47
C GLY A 57 12.70 -22.66 1.90
N ALA A 58 11.52 -22.07 2.11
CA ALA A 58 10.94 -21.94 3.45
C ALA A 58 10.53 -23.31 4.02
N ARG A 59 10.78 -23.52 5.31
CA ARG A 59 10.33 -24.74 6.02
C ARG A 59 8.87 -24.67 6.44
N ASP A 60 8.40 -23.46 6.71
CA ASP A 60 7.07 -23.16 7.20
C ASP A 60 6.70 -21.74 6.78
N VAL A 61 5.41 -21.54 6.50
CA VAL A 61 4.88 -20.29 5.99
C VAL A 61 3.66 -19.90 6.80
N LEU A 62 3.71 -18.74 7.44
CA LEU A 62 2.55 -18.12 8.05
C LEU A 62 2.05 -17.02 7.13
N LEU A 63 0.75 -16.97 6.90
CA LEU A 63 0.11 -15.86 6.22
C LEU A 63 -0.54 -14.99 7.27
N ILE A 64 -0.46 -13.67 7.10
CA ILE A 64 -1.20 -12.71 7.91
C ILE A 64 -1.82 -11.66 7.01
N GLU A 65 -2.95 -11.11 7.43
CA GLU A 65 -3.57 -9.96 6.80
C GLU A 65 -2.63 -8.75 6.81
N GLU A 66 -2.39 -8.21 5.63
CA GLU A 66 -1.58 -7.01 5.41
C GLU A 66 -2.02 -5.80 6.24
N PRO A 67 -3.32 -5.43 6.33
CA PRO A 67 -3.71 -4.28 7.13
C PRO A 67 -3.48 -4.49 8.63
N MET A 68 -3.52 -5.72 9.14
CA MET A 68 -3.15 -6.01 10.53
C MET A 68 -1.66 -5.72 10.76
N ALA A 69 -0.79 -6.19 9.85
CA ALA A 69 0.63 -5.91 9.91
C ALA A 69 0.92 -4.40 9.74
N ALA A 70 0.22 -3.71 8.83
CA ALA A 70 0.33 -2.27 8.65
C ALA A 70 -0.02 -1.51 9.93
N ALA A 71 -1.12 -1.87 10.58
CA ALA A 71 -1.58 -1.23 11.81
C ALA A 71 -0.60 -1.42 12.98
N ILE A 72 -0.12 -2.65 13.19
CA ILE A 72 0.90 -2.96 14.20
C ILE A 72 2.18 -2.17 13.92
N GLY A 73 2.63 -2.14 12.66
CA GLY A 73 3.82 -1.39 12.25
C GLY A 73 3.66 0.13 12.36
N ALA A 74 2.43 0.64 12.34
CA ALA A 74 2.09 2.04 12.58
C ALA A 74 1.94 2.37 14.07
N GLY A 75 2.05 1.38 14.97
CA GLY A 75 1.92 1.59 16.42
C GLY A 75 0.48 1.74 16.89
N LEU A 76 -0.49 1.25 16.12
CA LEU A 76 -1.90 1.33 16.48
C LEU A 76 -2.26 0.34 17.61
N PRO A 77 -3.19 0.70 18.51
CA PRO A 77 -3.59 -0.13 19.65
C PRO A 77 -4.54 -1.27 19.25
N VAL A 78 -4.12 -2.12 18.30
CA VAL A 78 -4.97 -3.17 17.69
C VAL A 78 -5.55 -4.18 18.70
N HIS A 79 -4.95 -4.29 19.88
CA HIS A 79 -5.34 -5.22 20.94
C HIS A 79 -6.37 -4.63 21.91
N GLU A 80 -6.62 -3.32 21.86
CA GLU A 80 -7.56 -2.64 22.73
C GLU A 80 -9.00 -2.81 22.23
N ALA A 81 -9.97 -2.61 23.13
CA ALA A 81 -11.40 -2.61 22.81
C ALA A 81 -11.85 -1.26 22.22
N VAL A 82 -11.06 -0.73 21.28
CA VAL A 82 -11.28 0.55 20.60
C VAL A 82 -11.16 0.30 19.09
N GLY A 83 -12.06 0.87 18.31
CA GLY A 83 -12.04 0.82 16.85
C GLY A 83 -10.92 1.69 16.29
N THR A 84 -10.00 1.08 15.53
CA THR A 84 -8.95 1.80 14.81
C THR A 84 -9.06 1.57 13.32
N MET A 85 -8.94 2.63 12.52
CA MET A 85 -8.93 2.54 11.06
C MET A 85 -7.52 2.74 10.49
N VAL A 86 -7.08 1.82 9.65
CA VAL A 86 -5.84 1.91 8.87
C VAL A 86 -6.16 1.90 7.37
N VAL A 87 -5.45 2.74 6.62
CA VAL A 87 -5.53 2.82 5.16
C VAL A 87 -4.11 2.70 4.61
N ASP A 88 -3.78 1.54 4.04
CA ASP A 88 -2.49 1.25 3.42
C ASP A 88 -2.56 1.45 1.90
N ILE A 89 -1.79 2.39 1.37
CA ILE A 89 -1.77 2.73 -0.05
C ILE A 89 -0.45 2.25 -0.65
N GLY A 90 -0.48 1.08 -1.27
CA GLY A 90 0.65 0.45 -1.94
C GLY A 90 0.82 0.90 -3.39
N GLY A 91 1.58 0.10 -4.15
CA GLY A 91 1.74 0.31 -5.60
C GLY A 91 0.46 -0.01 -6.38
N GLY A 92 -0.05 -1.24 -6.26
CA GLY A 92 -1.20 -1.69 -7.04
C GLY A 92 -2.55 -1.66 -6.33
N THR A 93 -2.56 -1.52 -5.00
CA THR A 93 -3.77 -1.64 -4.18
C THR A 93 -3.78 -0.61 -3.05
N THR A 94 -4.99 -0.32 -2.58
CA THR A 94 -5.24 0.37 -1.32
C THR A 94 -6.04 -0.58 -0.44
N GLU A 95 -5.48 -0.96 0.71
CA GLU A 95 -6.12 -1.79 1.72
C GLU A 95 -6.66 -0.91 2.84
N ILE A 96 -7.93 -1.10 3.20
CA ILE A 96 -8.61 -0.37 4.25
C ILE A 96 -9.08 -1.41 5.27
N ALA A 97 -8.81 -1.17 6.56
CA ALA A 97 -9.34 -2.03 7.60
C ALA A 97 -9.74 -1.25 8.86
N VAL A 98 -10.77 -1.78 9.52
CA VAL A 98 -11.15 -1.43 10.89
C VAL A 98 -10.80 -2.58 11.80
N ILE A 99 -10.01 -2.31 12.83
CA ILE A 99 -9.42 -3.30 13.72
C ILE A 99 -9.82 -3.01 15.16
N SER A 100 -10.15 -4.06 15.91
CA SER A 100 -10.36 -4.02 17.36
C SER A 100 -10.11 -5.41 17.95
N LEU A 101 -9.62 -5.49 19.20
CA LEU A 101 -9.41 -6.77 19.91
C LEU A 101 -8.60 -7.82 19.11
N ASN A 102 -7.56 -7.40 18.40
CA ASN A 102 -6.72 -8.18 17.49
C ASN A 102 -7.47 -8.79 16.28
N GLY A 103 -8.72 -8.39 16.04
CA GLY A 103 -9.52 -8.85 14.91
C GLY A 103 -9.75 -7.73 13.89
N VAL A 104 -9.69 -8.09 12.61
CA VAL A 104 -10.21 -7.24 11.53
C VAL A 104 -11.73 -7.35 11.53
N VAL A 105 -12.42 -6.26 11.89
CA VAL A 105 -13.88 -6.20 11.96
C VAL A 105 -14.48 -5.90 10.59
N TYR A 106 -13.79 -5.06 9.82
CA TYR A 106 -14.13 -4.73 8.44
C TYR A 106 -12.85 -4.59 7.64
N SER A 107 -12.86 -5.07 6.39
CA SER A 107 -11.79 -4.80 5.44
C SER A 107 -12.31 -4.63 4.02
N GLN A 108 -11.61 -3.79 3.26
CA GLN A 108 -11.87 -3.54 1.86
C GLN A 108 -10.55 -3.35 1.12
N SER A 109 -10.43 -3.96 -0.06
CA SER A 109 -9.32 -3.72 -0.98
C SER A 109 -9.86 -3.05 -2.24
N VAL A 110 -9.16 -2.02 -2.72
CA VAL A 110 -9.41 -1.45 -4.05
C VAL A 110 -8.13 -1.51 -4.89
N ARG A 111 -8.27 -1.85 -6.18
CA ARG A 111 -7.15 -1.98 -7.13
C ARG A 111 -6.67 -0.63 -7.67
N VAL A 112 -6.45 0.30 -6.75
CA VAL A 112 -5.93 1.64 -7.00
C VAL A 112 -4.82 1.91 -5.99
N GLY A 113 -3.67 2.38 -6.49
CA GLY A 113 -2.51 2.74 -5.68
C GLY A 113 -1.54 3.60 -6.51
N GLY A 114 -0.27 3.58 -6.14
CA GLY A 114 0.80 4.30 -6.83
C GLY A 114 0.90 4.07 -8.35
N ASP A 115 0.60 2.86 -8.83
CA ASP A 115 0.66 2.49 -10.24
C ASP A 115 -0.43 3.22 -11.05
N ARG A 116 -1.65 3.33 -10.49
CA ARG A 116 -2.75 4.07 -11.11
C ARG A 116 -2.48 5.58 -11.14
N PHE A 117 -1.74 6.10 -10.17
CA PHE A 117 -1.27 7.48 -10.21
C PHE A 117 -0.31 7.72 -11.38
N ASP A 118 0.63 6.80 -11.61
CA ASP A 118 1.60 6.88 -12.71
C ASP A 118 0.93 6.76 -14.08
N GLU A 119 -0.03 5.84 -14.21
CA GLU A 119 -0.86 5.71 -15.40
C GLU A 119 -1.65 6.99 -15.70
N ALA A 120 -2.27 7.59 -14.68
CA ALA A 120 -3.03 8.83 -14.81
C ALA A 120 -2.16 10.00 -15.24
N ILE A 121 -0.95 10.13 -14.68
CA ILE A 121 0.05 11.13 -15.09
C ILE A 121 0.48 10.90 -16.54
N THR A 122 0.76 9.65 -16.92
CA THR A 122 1.16 9.30 -18.29
C THR A 122 0.05 9.64 -19.29
N ALA A 123 -1.20 9.32 -18.95
CA ALA A 123 -2.37 9.64 -19.77
C ALA A 123 -2.57 11.15 -19.91
N TYR A 124 -2.38 11.91 -18.82
CA TYR A 124 -2.45 13.37 -18.83
C TYR A 124 -1.42 13.96 -19.78
N VAL A 125 -0.14 13.61 -19.61
CA VAL A 125 0.97 14.10 -20.45
C VAL A 125 0.74 13.76 -21.92
N ARG A 126 0.23 12.56 -22.21
CA ARG A 126 -0.12 12.15 -23.57
C ARG A 126 -1.19 13.07 -24.18
N ARG A 127 -2.21 13.42 -23.40
CA ARG A 127 -3.35 14.24 -23.83
C ARG A 127 -2.99 15.71 -24.00
N THR A 128 -2.26 16.30 -23.04
CA THR A 128 -2.00 17.75 -23.00
C THR A 128 -0.73 18.15 -23.75
N GLN A 129 0.34 17.34 -23.63
CA GLN A 129 1.66 17.64 -24.22
C GLN A 129 1.91 16.90 -25.54
N GLY A 130 1.00 16.01 -25.95
CA GLY A 130 1.15 15.19 -27.17
C GLY A 130 2.42 14.34 -27.15
N SER A 131 2.86 13.91 -25.95
CA SER A 131 4.14 13.24 -25.74
C SER A 131 3.98 11.98 -24.89
N LEU A 132 4.81 10.97 -25.15
CA LEU A 132 4.87 9.74 -24.34
C LEU A 132 6.03 9.82 -23.35
N ILE A 133 5.78 9.41 -22.12
CA ILE A 133 6.78 9.21 -21.07
C ILE A 133 6.72 7.75 -20.60
N GLY A 134 7.80 7.26 -20.00
CA GLY A 134 7.82 5.92 -19.39
C GLY A 134 7.50 5.98 -17.90
N ASP A 135 7.25 4.81 -17.31
CA ASP A 135 6.77 4.67 -15.93
C ASP A 135 7.69 5.34 -14.90
N ALA A 136 9.01 5.15 -15.02
CA ALA A 136 9.98 5.80 -14.13
C ALA A 136 9.94 7.34 -14.19
N THR A 137 9.60 7.91 -15.36
CA THR A 137 9.42 9.36 -15.49
C THR A 137 8.10 9.80 -14.85
N ALA A 138 7.02 9.02 -15.01
CA ALA A 138 5.74 9.30 -14.38
C ALA A 138 5.85 9.24 -12.84
N GLU A 139 6.52 8.21 -12.31
CA GLU A 139 6.79 8.08 -10.88
C GLU A 139 7.64 9.25 -10.35
N ARG A 140 8.64 9.70 -11.11
CA ARG A 140 9.43 10.88 -10.74
C ARG A 140 8.57 12.14 -10.66
N ILE A 141 7.68 12.36 -11.63
CA ILE A 141 6.73 13.49 -11.62
C ILE A 141 5.83 13.40 -10.37
N LYS A 142 5.29 12.21 -10.08
CA LYS A 142 4.47 11.94 -8.89
C LYS A 142 5.20 12.28 -7.60
N GLN A 143 6.46 11.86 -7.45
CA GLN A 143 7.25 12.08 -6.24
C GLN A 143 7.70 13.55 -6.06
N GLU A 144 8.09 14.24 -7.14
CA GLU A 144 8.63 15.60 -7.05
C GLU A 144 7.53 16.67 -6.91
N ILE A 145 6.46 16.57 -7.72
CA ILE A 145 5.43 17.60 -7.84
C ILE A 145 3.99 17.09 -7.71
N GLY A 146 3.79 15.80 -7.43
CA GLY A 146 2.48 15.22 -7.21
C GLY A 146 1.82 15.78 -5.94
N MET A 147 0.53 16.08 -6.06
CA MET A 147 -0.27 16.60 -4.96
C MET A 147 -1.70 16.06 -5.04
N ALA A 148 -2.29 15.78 -3.89
CA ALA A 148 -3.65 15.29 -3.76
C ALA A 148 -4.66 16.38 -3.40
N PHE A 149 -4.20 17.52 -2.89
CA PHE A 149 -5.06 18.62 -2.43
C PHE A 149 -4.51 19.99 -2.88
N PRO A 150 -5.37 20.98 -3.23
CA PRO A 150 -4.93 22.30 -3.66
C PRO A 150 -3.94 22.96 -2.68
N CYS A 151 -2.90 23.60 -3.22
CA CYS A 151 -1.87 24.30 -2.47
C CYS A 151 -1.50 25.61 -3.19
N ASN A 152 -1.09 26.62 -2.42
CA ASN A 152 -0.67 27.92 -2.98
C ASN A 152 0.73 27.88 -3.61
N ASP A 153 1.58 26.95 -3.14
CA ASP A 153 2.95 26.82 -3.62
C ASP A 153 3.00 25.88 -4.83
N VAL A 154 2.95 26.48 -6.03
CA VAL A 154 3.04 25.74 -7.29
C VAL A 154 4.47 25.22 -7.47
N ARG A 155 4.59 23.91 -7.69
CA ARG A 155 5.87 23.26 -8.01
C ARG A 155 5.93 22.94 -9.49
N GLU A 156 7.12 22.98 -10.06
CA GLU A 156 7.34 22.70 -11.48
C GLU A 156 8.45 21.67 -11.67
N ILE A 157 8.37 20.92 -12.75
CA ILE A 157 9.39 19.94 -13.16
C ILE A 157 9.56 19.95 -14.67
N ASP A 158 10.81 19.91 -15.12
CA ASP A 158 11.13 19.70 -16.53
C ASP A 158 11.19 18.21 -16.85
N VAL A 159 10.49 17.83 -17.91
CA VAL A 159 10.32 16.45 -18.36
C VAL A 159 10.67 16.35 -19.83
N ARG A 160 11.29 15.23 -20.19
CA ARG A 160 11.56 14.87 -21.58
C ARG A 160 10.74 13.65 -21.96
N GLY A 161 9.95 13.77 -23.02
CA GLY A 161 9.15 12.69 -23.58
C GLY A 161 9.40 12.51 -25.07
N ARG A 162 8.82 11.48 -25.67
CA ARG A 162 8.81 11.27 -27.13
C ARG A 162 7.56 11.91 -27.71
N ASN A 163 7.72 12.90 -28.58
CA ASN A 163 6.59 13.52 -29.26
C ASN A 163 5.85 12.48 -30.14
N LEU A 164 4.52 12.49 -30.09
CA LEU A 164 3.71 11.52 -30.82
C LEU A 164 3.63 11.79 -32.33
N ALA A 165 3.67 13.05 -32.75
CA ALA A 165 3.55 13.43 -34.15
C ALA A 165 4.88 13.26 -34.90
N GLU A 166 5.98 13.72 -34.27
CA GLU A 166 7.31 13.76 -34.90
C GLU A 166 8.17 12.54 -34.55
N GLY A 167 7.84 11.79 -33.49
CA GLY A 167 8.61 10.64 -33.03
C GLY A 167 9.95 10.99 -32.35
N VAL A 168 10.28 12.28 -32.20
CA VAL A 168 11.54 12.76 -31.63
C VAL A 168 11.40 13.17 -30.15
N PRO A 169 12.49 13.19 -29.37
CA PRO A 169 12.46 13.67 -28.00
C PRO A 169 12.11 15.16 -27.92
N ARG A 170 11.15 15.52 -27.06
CA ARG A 170 10.72 16.89 -26.76
C ARG A 170 10.74 17.13 -25.25
N SER A 171 11.16 18.34 -24.85
CA SER A 171 11.09 18.79 -23.46
C SER A 171 9.88 19.69 -23.25
N PHE A 172 9.28 19.61 -22.06
CA PHE A 172 8.18 20.46 -21.61
C PHE A 172 8.22 20.54 -20.08
N THR A 173 7.63 21.61 -19.54
CA THR A 173 7.52 21.84 -18.11
C THR A 173 6.10 21.47 -17.67
N LEU A 174 5.98 20.74 -16.57
CA LEU A 174 4.71 20.46 -15.91
C LEU A 174 4.68 21.15 -14.56
N ASN A 175 3.49 21.55 -14.13
CA ASN A 175 3.29 22.08 -12.78
C ASN A 175 2.39 21.18 -11.92
N SER A 176 2.42 21.42 -10.61
CA SER A 176 1.71 20.60 -9.62
C SER A 176 0.18 20.63 -9.77
N ASN A 177 -0.40 21.72 -10.29
CA ASN A 177 -1.86 21.80 -10.54
C ASN A 177 -2.28 20.88 -11.69
N GLU A 178 -1.45 20.76 -12.74
CA GLU A 178 -1.68 19.80 -13.83
C GLU A 178 -1.67 18.36 -13.29
N ILE A 179 -0.75 18.05 -12.38
CA ILE A 179 -0.67 16.72 -11.75
C ILE A 179 -1.85 16.50 -10.80
N LEU A 180 -2.28 17.52 -10.05
CA LEU A 180 -3.50 17.44 -9.25
C LEU A 180 -4.73 17.09 -10.11
N GLU A 181 -4.84 17.70 -11.29
CA GLU A 181 -5.91 17.39 -12.26
C GLU A 181 -5.81 15.95 -12.75
N ALA A 182 -4.61 15.50 -13.11
CA ALA A 182 -4.35 14.13 -13.56
C ALA A 182 -4.76 13.10 -12.51
N LEU A 183 -4.50 13.36 -11.22
CA LEU A 183 -4.72 12.42 -10.14
C LEU A 183 -6.17 12.42 -9.60
N GLN A 184 -7.08 13.25 -10.11
CA GLN A 184 -8.44 13.36 -9.56
C GLN A 184 -9.19 12.03 -9.54
N GLU A 185 -9.20 11.31 -10.66
CA GLU A 185 -9.93 10.04 -10.79
C GLU A 185 -9.44 8.97 -9.80
N PRO A 186 -8.15 8.59 -9.75
CA PRO A 186 -7.71 7.56 -8.82
C PRO A 186 -7.81 8.01 -7.34
N LEU A 187 -7.65 9.30 -7.05
CA LEU A 187 -7.84 9.81 -5.68
C LEU A 187 -9.31 9.74 -5.23
N THR A 188 -10.26 10.01 -6.13
CA THR A 188 -11.69 9.88 -5.83
C THR A 188 -12.05 8.44 -5.49
N VAL A 189 -11.51 7.45 -6.20
CA VAL A 189 -11.75 6.03 -5.88
C VAL A 189 -11.29 5.68 -4.46
N ILE A 190 -10.11 6.17 -4.05
CA ILE A 190 -9.61 5.95 -2.68
C ILE A 190 -10.51 6.64 -1.65
N VAL A 191 -10.91 7.89 -1.89
CA VAL A 191 -11.82 8.63 -1.00
C VAL A 191 -13.16 7.90 -0.85
N GLU A 192 -13.75 7.43 -1.94
CA GLU A 192 -15.00 6.68 -1.94
C GLU A 192 -14.88 5.36 -1.19
N ALA A 193 -13.75 4.66 -1.34
CA ALA A 193 -13.49 3.43 -0.60
C ALA A 193 -13.38 3.69 0.91
N VAL A 194 -12.71 4.75 1.34
CA VAL A 194 -12.64 5.14 2.76
C VAL A 194 -14.02 5.49 3.31
N LYS A 195 -14.84 6.26 2.55
CA LYS A 195 -16.21 6.58 2.95
C LYS A 195 -17.09 5.32 3.07
N ALA A 196 -17.00 4.42 2.10
CA ALA A 196 -17.74 3.15 2.12
C ALA A 196 -17.35 2.28 3.33
N ALA A 197 -16.06 2.24 3.67
CA ALA A 197 -15.60 1.53 4.86
C ALA A 197 -16.19 2.12 6.16
N LEU A 198 -16.25 3.45 6.28
CA LEU A 198 -16.87 4.14 7.42
C LEU A 198 -18.38 3.84 7.51
N GLU A 199 -19.09 3.84 6.37
CA GLU A 199 -20.53 3.53 6.32
C GLU A 199 -20.85 2.09 6.77
N GLN A 200 -19.94 1.15 6.51
CA GLN A 200 -20.10 -0.26 6.87
C GLN A 200 -19.56 -0.59 8.27
N THR A 201 -18.94 0.38 8.94
CA THR A 201 -18.39 0.19 10.28
C THR A 201 -19.51 0.18 11.32
N PRO A 202 -19.52 -0.78 12.28
CA PRO A 202 -20.49 -0.77 13.37
C PRO A 202 -20.50 0.56 14.13
N PRO A 203 -21.67 1.08 14.54
CA PRO A 203 -21.78 2.40 15.17
C PRO A 203 -20.85 2.60 16.38
N GLU A 204 -20.64 1.55 17.16
CA GLU A 204 -19.75 1.57 18.32
C GLU A 204 -18.31 1.90 17.92
N LEU A 205 -17.79 1.25 16.86
CA LEU A 205 -16.42 1.48 16.37
C LEU A 205 -16.32 2.76 15.53
N ALA A 206 -17.39 3.16 14.86
CA ALA A 206 -17.43 4.41 14.11
C ALA A 206 -17.26 5.62 15.05
N SER A 207 -17.79 5.55 16.29
CA SER A 207 -17.55 6.58 17.30
C SER A 207 -16.08 6.66 17.70
N ASP A 208 -15.43 5.51 17.90
CA ASP A 208 -14.01 5.46 18.23
C ASP A 208 -13.13 6.05 17.12
N ILE A 209 -13.43 5.72 15.85
CA ILE A 209 -12.73 6.26 14.68
C ILE A 209 -13.01 7.76 14.52
N ALA A 210 -14.20 8.24 14.86
CA ALA A 210 -14.51 9.67 14.84
C ALA A 210 -13.65 10.47 15.82
N GLU A 211 -13.33 9.88 16.98
CA GLU A 211 -12.46 10.50 17.99
C GLU A 211 -10.96 10.34 17.67
N CYS A 212 -10.55 9.16 17.24
CA CYS A 212 -9.13 8.83 17.02
C CYS A 212 -8.62 9.20 15.61
N GLY A 213 -9.51 9.28 14.63
CA GLY A 213 -9.20 9.43 13.22
C GLY A 213 -8.77 8.13 12.54
N LEU A 214 -8.21 8.27 11.35
CA LEU A 214 -7.63 7.16 10.55
C LEU A 214 -6.14 7.36 10.31
N VAL A 215 -5.42 6.26 10.18
CA VAL A 215 -3.97 6.27 9.93
C VAL A 215 -3.64 5.81 8.51
N LEU A 216 -2.86 6.61 7.79
CA LEU A 216 -2.32 6.31 6.48
C LEU A 216 -0.97 5.60 6.58
N THR A 217 -0.82 4.52 5.82
CA THR A 217 0.42 3.77 5.66
C THR A 217 0.68 3.51 4.16
N GLY A 218 1.81 2.88 3.83
CA GLY A 218 2.19 2.58 2.46
C GLY A 218 2.83 3.77 1.73
N GLY A 219 3.45 3.50 0.58
CA GLY A 219 4.18 4.52 -0.18
C GLY A 219 3.29 5.63 -0.74
N GLY A 220 2.03 5.31 -1.07
CA GLY A 220 1.06 6.28 -1.57
C GLY A 220 0.64 7.33 -0.53
N SER A 221 0.79 7.05 0.76
CA SER A 221 0.53 8.02 1.85
C SER A 221 1.45 9.23 1.81
N LEU A 222 2.61 9.13 1.14
CA LEU A 222 3.58 10.20 0.98
C LEU A 222 3.17 11.24 -0.09
N LEU A 223 2.08 11.01 -0.82
CA LEU A 223 1.56 11.98 -1.79
C LEU A 223 1.09 13.23 -1.05
N LEU A 224 1.65 14.38 -1.43
CA LEU A 224 1.46 15.63 -0.70
C LEU A 224 -0.02 16.03 -0.62
N GLY A 225 -0.51 16.24 0.61
CA GLY A 225 -1.88 16.69 0.86
C GLY A 225 -2.94 15.59 0.78
N LEU A 226 -2.56 14.31 0.70
CA LEU A 226 -3.51 13.20 0.71
C LEU A 226 -4.27 13.10 2.03
N ASP A 227 -3.55 13.30 3.14
CA ASP A 227 -4.09 13.48 4.48
C ASP A 227 -5.18 14.56 4.52
N ARG A 228 -4.89 15.75 3.95
CA ARG A 228 -5.81 16.88 3.90
C ARG A 228 -7.02 16.60 3.02
N ARG A 229 -6.84 15.94 1.88
CA ARG A 229 -7.94 15.53 1.01
C ARG A 229 -8.88 14.60 1.74
N LEU A 230 -8.34 13.53 2.34
CA LEU A 230 -9.16 12.57 3.08
C LEU A 230 -9.84 13.22 4.29
N SER A 231 -9.14 14.08 5.02
CA SER A 231 -9.72 14.81 6.15
C SER A 231 -10.86 15.73 5.72
N ASN A 232 -10.68 16.48 4.62
CA ASN A 232 -11.73 17.35 4.07
C ASN A 232 -12.97 16.56 3.60
N GLU A 233 -12.75 15.40 2.99
CA GLU A 233 -13.81 14.57 2.42
C GLU A 233 -14.57 13.73 3.45
N THR A 234 -13.89 13.26 4.50
CA THR A 234 -14.46 12.38 5.53
C THR A 234 -14.88 13.13 6.79
N GLY A 235 -14.32 14.32 7.04
CA GLY A 235 -14.47 15.05 8.30
C GLY A 235 -13.64 14.49 9.46
N LEU A 236 -12.82 13.47 9.21
CA LEU A 236 -12.00 12.81 10.24
C LEU A 236 -10.60 13.41 10.33
N ALA A 237 -9.97 13.24 11.49
CA ALA A 237 -8.53 13.41 11.61
C ALA A 237 -7.83 12.33 10.78
N VAL A 238 -6.81 12.73 10.01
CA VAL A 238 -6.01 11.81 9.19
C VAL A 238 -4.55 11.96 9.58
N ILE A 239 -3.93 10.87 9.98
CA ILE A 239 -2.55 10.84 10.47
C ILE A 239 -1.72 9.98 9.51
N VAL A 240 -0.62 10.51 9.00
CA VAL A 240 0.35 9.69 8.25
C VAL A 240 1.28 9.03 9.25
N ALA A 241 1.47 7.71 9.15
CA ALA A 241 2.42 6.99 9.98
C ALA A 241 3.86 7.54 9.78
N GLU A 242 4.71 7.43 10.80
CA GLU A 242 6.07 8.01 10.78
C GLU A 242 6.95 7.45 9.64
N ASP A 243 6.98 6.12 9.48
CA ASP A 243 7.70 5.44 8.39
C ASP A 243 6.73 4.57 7.56
N PRO A 244 5.85 5.19 6.75
CA PRO A 244 4.70 4.50 6.17
C PRO A 244 5.11 3.40 5.17
N LEU A 245 6.24 3.59 4.48
CA LEU A 245 6.82 2.60 3.55
C LEU A 245 7.22 1.27 4.22
N THR A 246 7.44 1.27 5.54
CA THR A 246 7.97 0.11 6.26
C THR A 246 7.00 -0.45 7.28
N CYS A 247 5.79 0.10 7.42
CA CYS A 247 4.79 -0.34 8.38
C CYS A 247 4.52 -1.85 8.30
N VAL A 248 4.14 -2.37 7.13
CA VAL A 248 3.87 -3.81 6.95
C VAL A 248 5.05 -4.69 7.36
N ALA A 249 6.26 -4.35 6.91
CA ALA A 249 7.47 -5.11 7.23
C ALA A 249 7.80 -5.08 8.73
N ARG A 250 7.69 -3.91 9.38
CA ARG A 250 7.93 -3.75 10.82
C ARG A 250 6.88 -4.50 11.63
N GLY A 251 5.60 -4.39 11.28
CA GLY A 251 4.53 -5.11 11.95
C GLY A 251 4.67 -6.63 11.82
N GLY A 252 4.97 -7.12 10.61
CA GLY A 252 5.28 -8.54 10.40
C GLY A 252 6.47 -9.02 11.25
N GLY A 253 7.51 -8.19 11.40
CA GLY A 253 8.62 -8.47 12.30
C GLY A 253 8.21 -8.55 13.78
N GLN A 254 7.38 -7.62 14.25
CA GLN A 254 6.85 -7.64 15.62
C GLN A 254 5.99 -8.88 15.89
N ILE A 255 5.14 -9.28 14.94
CA ILE A 255 4.32 -10.48 15.03
C ILE A 255 5.20 -11.75 15.10
N LEU A 256 6.25 -11.83 14.28
CA LEU A 256 7.20 -12.94 14.34
C LEU A 256 7.86 -13.09 15.72
N GLU A 257 8.22 -12.00 16.38
CA GLU A 257 8.77 -12.06 17.74
C GLU A 257 7.71 -12.50 18.77
N ILE A 258 6.46 -12.02 18.68
CA ILE A 258 5.37 -12.46 19.57
C ILE A 258 5.14 -13.97 19.45
N LEU A 259 5.12 -14.51 18.22
CA LEU A 259 4.92 -15.94 17.97
C LEU A 259 6.06 -16.79 18.55
N LYS A 260 7.29 -16.27 18.51
CA LYS A 260 8.46 -16.93 19.08
C LYS A 260 8.40 -16.99 20.61
N GLU A 261 7.83 -15.97 21.25
CA GLU A 261 7.68 -15.91 22.71
C GLU A 261 6.54 -16.78 23.24
N ARG A 262 5.41 -16.84 22.53
CA ARG A 262 4.18 -17.53 22.97
C ARG A 262 4.09 -19.00 22.57
N GLY A 263 4.94 -19.45 21.65
CA GLY A 263 4.82 -20.76 21.02
C GLY A 263 3.70 -20.77 19.97
N ASP A 264 3.88 -21.57 18.91
CA ASP A 264 3.08 -21.52 17.67
C ASP A 264 1.57 -21.85 17.83
N SER A 265 1.06 -22.06 19.05
CA SER A 265 -0.29 -22.54 19.33
C SER A 265 -1.32 -21.45 19.70
N GLU A 266 -0.91 -20.20 19.93
CA GLU A 266 -1.82 -19.13 20.36
C GLU A 266 -1.56 -17.83 19.61
N LEU A 267 -2.09 -17.68 18.39
CA LEU A 267 -2.71 -16.45 17.86
C LEU A 267 -3.14 -16.60 16.40
N LEU A 268 -4.37 -16.10 16.13
CA LEU A 268 -5.03 -15.80 14.86
C LEU A 268 -5.12 -16.95 13.83
N PRO A 269 -6.14 -17.81 13.93
CA PRO A 269 -6.63 -18.48 12.73
C PRO A 269 -7.19 -17.41 11.78
N ILE A 270 -6.66 -17.36 10.56
CA ILE A 270 -7.44 -16.93 9.41
C ILE A 270 -8.54 -17.98 9.30
N HIS A 271 -9.76 -17.62 9.70
CA HIS A 271 -10.96 -18.42 9.46
C HIS A 271 -11.65 -17.93 8.19
#